data_AF-A0A1V2L804-F1
#
_entry.id   AF-A0A1V2L804-F1
#
_cell.length_a   1.000
_cell.length_b   1.000
_cell.length_c   1.000
_cell.angle_alpha   90.00
_cell.angle_beta   90.00
_cell.angle_gamma   90.00
#
_symmetry.space_group_name_H-M   'P 1'
#
loop_
_entity.id
_entity.type
_entity.pdbx_description
1 polymer ?
#
loop_
_entity_poly.entity_id
_entity_poly.type
_entity_poly.pdbx_seq_one_letter_code
_entity_poly.pdbx_strand_id
1 'polypeptide(L)'
;MLRLNTRQWVLVSSIIICTLVYLVVSGSSDKYTLTDLQTLLDTLNLDSLNSLTKTVTNQKDQKGHVDEEKKTVDLEKQINELLEQRLNTELQLERDSMQKDISTLETKLKKADDEAAQALKSLGLAKVSIESLDLTEAGKDHFYKTTLSFKTRPDEDTTERLYDPLKNQLVVMSLFGGSFGEGRTFEDFLKLIHGLKSSIKAAETSLSVLISDLETYNEVSRYMAKKFETISEITKLQDLTDHFSRVTLLHAPFLEEKLKLQREDRHDPKVQRTRRRVLSEMRNFLMFHGINDEIYTLFIDSDMTEIPETMLQKFIDSKVDIATVRVGIKDKEGTVKSVDYDRNSWAGTRKKPTKEEEQKLTDDPTYFFEPKPEESIYLWQLWREPEKYGLDKTDDAKYELKSVGGAVLFAKSEVFRVGAIFPPFYAIGSEWERSEGWDGIETEGLCYVANVLSYKCWGSRTWWHTTLLGRTLDDLEAD
;
A
#
# COMPACT_ATOMS: atom_id res chain seq x y z
N MET A 1 -1.81 77.79 -15.09
CA MET A 1 -1.66 76.43 -15.64
C MET A 1 -0.37 76.37 -16.42
N LEU A 2 0.65 75.65 -15.93
CA LEU A 2 1.86 75.35 -16.72
C LEU A 2 1.75 73.89 -17.19
N ARG A 3 1.72 73.67 -18.51
CA ARG A 3 1.71 72.34 -19.13
C ARG A 3 3.15 71.82 -19.23
N LEU A 4 3.46 70.74 -18.52
CA LEU A 4 4.73 70.01 -18.60
C LEU A 4 4.79 69.15 -19.88
N ASN A 5 5.98 69.05 -20.49
CA ASN A 5 6.23 68.27 -21.72
C ASN A 5 6.33 66.77 -21.41
N THR A 6 6.11 65.90 -22.40
CA THR A 6 6.06 64.43 -22.32
C THR A 6 7.28 63.80 -21.63
N ARG A 7 8.49 64.36 -21.77
CA ARG A 7 9.68 63.90 -21.02
C ARG A 7 9.64 64.22 -19.52
N GLN A 8 9.00 65.34 -19.14
CA GLN A 8 8.77 65.68 -17.73
C GLN A 8 7.63 64.85 -17.15
N TRP A 9 6.63 64.49 -17.96
CA TRP A 9 5.60 63.54 -17.55
C TRP A 9 6.16 62.17 -17.20
N VAL A 10 7.10 61.65 -18.00
CA VAL A 10 7.75 60.36 -17.74
C VAL A 10 8.59 60.40 -16.45
N LEU A 11 9.27 61.52 -16.17
CA LEU A 11 10.08 61.68 -14.96
C LEU A 11 9.20 61.85 -13.69
N VAL A 12 8.09 62.59 -13.82
CA VAL A 12 7.11 62.75 -12.74
C VAL A 12 6.37 61.43 -12.47
N SER A 13 6.01 60.66 -13.50
CA SER A 13 5.37 59.36 -13.32
C SER A 13 6.31 58.32 -12.70
N SER A 14 7.60 58.31 -13.05
CA SER A 14 8.58 57.43 -12.41
C SER A 14 8.83 57.80 -10.95
N ILE A 15 8.85 59.10 -10.62
CA ILE A 15 8.95 59.55 -9.22
C ILE A 15 7.70 59.13 -8.45
N ILE A 16 6.50 59.35 -9.00
CA ILE A 16 5.22 58.98 -8.36
C ILE A 16 5.10 57.47 -8.14
N ILE A 17 5.57 56.64 -9.09
CA ILE A 17 5.55 55.19 -8.94
C ILE A 17 6.56 54.75 -7.87
N CYS A 18 7.75 55.35 -7.81
CA CYS A 18 8.70 55.08 -6.73
C CYS A 18 8.19 55.54 -5.36
N THR A 19 7.50 56.68 -5.25
CA THR A 19 6.88 57.11 -3.98
C THR A 19 5.69 56.22 -3.60
N LEU A 20 4.90 55.74 -4.56
CA LEU A 20 3.80 54.82 -4.27
C LEU A 20 4.31 53.44 -3.84
N VAL A 21 5.37 52.92 -4.47
CA VAL A 21 6.00 51.66 -4.03
C VAL A 21 6.66 51.85 -2.66
N TYR A 22 7.30 52.99 -2.39
CA TYR A 22 7.82 53.31 -1.06
C TYR A 22 6.70 53.43 -0.02
N LEU A 23 5.57 54.06 -0.34
CA LEU A 23 4.42 54.21 0.57
C LEU A 23 3.67 52.89 0.81
N VAL A 24 3.64 51.98 -0.18
CA VAL A 24 3.01 50.65 -0.03
C VAL A 24 3.92 49.69 0.73
N VAL A 25 5.25 49.82 0.62
CA VAL A 25 6.21 48.92 1.27
C VAL A 25 6.69 49.41 2.65
N SER A 26 6.49 50.69 3.02
CA SER A 26 7.02 51.26 4.29
C SER A 26 5.99 51.89 5.26
N GLY A 27 4.71 51.54 5.16
CA GLY A 27 3.61 52.33 5.75
C GLY A 27 2.99 51.91 7.09
N SER A 28 3.65 51.20 8.01
CA SER A 28 3.25 51.18 9.44
C SER A 28 4.47 51.28 10.34
N SER A 29 5.02 52.49 10.42
CA SER A 29 5.90 52.90 11.52
C SER A 29 5.22 54.09 12.21
N ASP A 30 4.51 53.80 13.29
CA ASP A 30 3.82 54.80 14.10
C ASP A 30 4.85 55.76 14.71
N LYS A 31 4.79 57.02 14.28
CA LYS A 31 5.47 58.12 14.97
C LYS A 31 4.58 58.55 16.12
N TYR A 32 4.84 58.04 17.32
CA TYR A 32 4.22 58.55 18.54
C TYR A 32 4.52 60.04 18.68
N THR A 33 3.48 60.86 18.84
CA THR A 33 3.64 62.28 19.14
C THR A 33 4.01 62.46 20.61
N LEU A 34 4.60 63.60 20.96
CA LEU A 34 4.97 63.92 22.34
C LEU A 34 3.78 63.81 23.31
N THR A 35 2.57 64.06 22.80
CA THR A 35 1.30 63.90 23.52
C THR A 35 0.94 62.44 23.79
N ASP A 36 1.24 61.54 22.85
CA ASP A 36 1.00 60.10 23.01
C ASP A 36 1.96 59.53 24.07
N LEU A 37 3.21 60.00 24.09
CA LEU A 37 4.19 59.68 25.13
C LEU A 37 3.80 60.24 26.50
N GLN A 38 3.17 61.42 26.55
CA GLN A 38 2.70 62.03 27.80
C GLN A 38 1.52 61.24 28.39
N THR A 39 0.61 60.77 27.54
CA THR A 39 -0.54 59.94 27.96
C THR A 39 -0.11 58.55 28.43
N LEU A 40 0.98 58.03 27.84
CA LEU A 40 1.66 56.80 28.30
C LEU A 40 2.38 57.00 29.64
N LEU A 41 2.92 58.19 29.89
CA LEU A 41 3.49 58.56 31.19
C LEU A 41 2.42 58.70 32.28
N ASP A 42 1.26 59.28 31.94
CA ASP A 42 0.17 59.52 32.90
C ASP A 42 -0.58 58.24 33.29
N THR A 43 -0.50 57.19 32.47
CA THR A 43 -1.06 55.86 32.79
C THR A 43 -0.13 54.98 33.63
N LEU A 44 1.13 55.40 33.83
CA LEU A 44 2.04 54.80 34.80
C LEU A 44 1.72 55.34 36.19
N ASN A 45 0.88 54.64 36.94
CA ASN A 45 0.62 54.95 38.35
C ASN A 45 1.92 54.81 39.18
N LEU A 46 2.61 55.94 39.42
CA LEU A 46 3.96 56.06 39.99
C LEU A 46 3.98 56.12 41.53
N ASP A 47 3.08 55.42 42.21
CA ASP A 47 3.08 55.39 43.69
C ASP A 47 4.30 54.66 44.26
N SER A 48 4.91 53.72 43.51
CA SER A 48 6.13 53.02 43.95
C SER A 48 7.42 53.82 43.75
N LEU A 49 7.45 54.79 42.82
CA LEU A 49 8.65 55.59 42.52
C LEU A 49 8.85 56.77 43.49
N ASN A 50 7.77 57.24 44.12
CA ASN A 50 7.82 58.32 45.12
C ASN A 50 8.48 57.88 46.45
N SER A 51 8.49 56.59 46.77
CA SER A 51 9.19 56.07 47.96
C SER A 51 10.71 55.94 47.73
N LEU A 52 11.13 55.68 46.49
CA LEU A 52 12.54 55.56 46.09
C LEU A 52 13.21 56.93 45.93
N THR A 53 12.52 57.94 45.40
CA THR A 53 13.07 59.31 45.27
C THR A 53 13.28 60.02 46.61
N LYS A 54 12.47 59.72 47.64
CA LYS A 54 12.69 60.25 49.01
C LYS A 54 13.92 59.67 49.69
N THR A 55 14.36 58.47 49.32
CA THR A 55 15.57 57.85 49.88
C THR A 55 16.83 58.44 49.24
N VAL A 56 16.75 58.88 47.98
CA VAL A 56 17.88 59.44 47.21
C VAL A 56 18.12 60.93 47.49
N THR A 57 17.12 61.69 47.95
CA THR A 57 17.27 63.14 48.22
C THR A 57 17.96 63.48 49.54
N ASN A 58 18.10 62.54 50.49
CA ASN A 58 18.75 62.78 51.78
C ASN A 58 20.24 62.39 51.86
N GLN A 59 20.89 62.03 50.74
CA GLN A 59 22.33 61.70 50.72
C GLN A 59 23.14 62.46 49.66
N LYS A 60 22.63 63.59 49.13
CA LYS A 60 23.46 64.54 48.37
C LYS A 60 24.26 65.43 49.33
N ASP A 61 25.21 64.84 50.03
CA ASP A 61 26.39 65.52 50.55
C ASP A 61 27.50 64.48 50.78
N GLN A 62 28.21 64.14 49.70
CA GLN A 62 29.68 63.95 49.62
C GLN A 62 30.08 62.99 48.47
N LYS A 63 30.94 63.53 47.59
CA LYS A 63 31.97 62.88 46.72
C LYS A 63 31.61 61.61 45.91
N GLY A 64 31.80 61.72 44.59
CA GLY A 64 32.25 60.59 43.74
C GLY A 64 31.67 60.56 42.33
N HIS A 65 32.42 61.04 41.33
CA HIS A 65 31.98 61.11 39.92
C HIS A 65 32.14 59.78 39.14
N VAL A 66 31.92 58.64 39.80
CA VAL A 66 32.00 57.28 39.18
C VAL A 66 30.77 56.41 39.49
N ASP A 67 29.88 56.84 40.41
CA ASP A 67 28.71 56.04 40.85
C ASP A 67 27.36 56.44 40.21
N GLU A 68 27.28 57.57 39.49
CA GLU A 68 26.03 57.98 38.83
C GLU A 68 25.77 57.20 37.53
N GLU A 69 26.81 56.97 36.72
CA GLU A 69 26.71 56.31 35.41
C GLU A 69 26.29 54.83 35.54
N LYS A 70 26.76 54.15 36.58
CA LYS A 70 26.41 52.75 36.88
C LYS A 70 24.97 52.60 37.38
N LYS A 71 24.44 53.61 38.09
CA LYS A 71 23.06 53.64 38.58
C LYS A 71 22.05 53.93 37.48
N THR A 72 22.38 54.77 36.51
CA THR A 72 21.53 55.00 35.32
C THR A 72 21.44 53.74 34.45
N VAL A 73 22.55 53.04 34.24
CA VAL A 73 22.56 51.77 33.49
C VAL A 73 21.74 50.67 34.18
N ASP A 74 21.79 50.58 35.50
CA ASP A 74 20.96 49.63 36.26
C ASP A 74 19.47 49.96 36.20
N LEU A 75 19.12 51.25 36.14
CA LEU A 75 17.73 51.71 36.00
C LEU A 75 17.16 51.40 34.61
N GLU A 76 17.93 51.66 33.55
CA GLU A 76 17.54 51.34 32.18
C GLU A 76 17.30 49.84 32.00
N LYS A 77 18.13 49.01 32.63
CA LYS A 77 17.96 47.57 32.61
C LYS A 77 16.65 47.14 33.27
N GLN A 78 16.31 47.70 34.44
CA GLN A 78 15.06 47.40 35.13
C GLN A 78 13.82 47.85 34.34
N ILE A 79 13.90 49.01 33.66
CA ILE A 79 12.81 49.51 32.82
C ILE A 79 12.59 48.61 31.61
N ASN A 80 13.66 48.17 30.94
CA ASN A 80 13.57 47.26 29.81
C ASN A 80 13.00 45.88 30.21
N GLU A 81 13.42 45.34 31.37
CA GLU A 81 12.86 44.10 31.91
C GLU A 81 11.35 44.21 32.18
N LEU A 82 10.87 45.35 32.69
CA LEU A 82 9.43 45.59 32.92
C LEU A 82 8.64 45.75 31.61
N LEU A 83 9.22 46.41 30.61
CA LEU A 83 8.60 46.54 29.28
C LEU A 83 8.47 45.18 28.58
N GLU A 84 9.51 44.33 28.66
CA GLU A 84 9.46 42.97 28.14
C GLU A 84 8.39 42.12 28.84
N GLN A 85 8.26 42.21 30.17
CA GLN A 85 7.21 41.51 30.91
C GLN A 85 5.81 41.93 30.49
N ARG A 86 5.57 43.23 30.29
CA ARG A 86 4.27 43.74 29.86
C ARG A 86 3.95 43.33 28.42
N LEU A 87 4.91 43.46 27.50
CA LEU A 87 4.74 43.03 26.11
C LEU A 87 4.42 41.54 26.02
N ASN A 88 5.12 40.70 26.80
CA ASN A 88 4.83 39.27 26.87
C ASN A 88 3.44 38.97 27.42
N THR A 89 2.94 39.78 28.36
CA THR A 89 1.58 39.63 28.90
C THR A 89 0.51 39.98 27.87
N GLU A 90 0.69 41.07 27.12
CA GLU A 90 -0.25 41.48 26.06
C GLU A 90 -0.27 40.47 24.91
N LEU A 91 0.91 39.99 24.47
CA LEU A 91 1.02 38.92 23.48
C LEU A 91 0.35 37.62 23.95
N GLN A 92 0.41 37.32 25.25
CA GLN A 92 -0.25 36.15 25.80
C GLN A 92 -1.77 36.27 25.74
N LEU A 93 -2.33 37.44 26.12
CA LEU A 93 -3.77 37.69 26.04
C LEU A 93 -4.30 37.61 24.62
N GLU A 94 -3.54 38.10 23.64
CA GLU A 94 -3.91 38.04 22.22
C GLU A 94 -3.91 36.59 21.71
N ARG A 95 -2.90 35.79 22.08
CA ARG A 95 -2.86 34.35 21.78
C ARG A 95 -4.07 33.62 22.38
N ASP A 96 -4.39 33.88 23.64
CA ASP A 96 -5.51 33.23 24.33
C ASP A 96 -6.86 33.58 23.66
N SER A 97 -7.01 34.84 23.20
CA SER A 97 -8.19 35.27 22.43
C SER A 97 -8.30 34.55 21.10
N MET A 98 -7.22 34.50 20.30
CA MET A 98 -7.23 33.79 19.02
C MET A 98 -7.50 32.29 19.22
N GLN A 99 -6.96 31.69 20.27
CA GLN A 99 -7.15 30.28 20.55
C GLN A 99 -8.60 29.94 20.91
N LYS A 100 -9.31 30.87 21.57
CA LYS A 100 -10.74 30.76 21.82
C LYS A 100 -11.56 30.83 20.54
N ASP A 101 -11.21 31.74 19.63
CA ASP A 101 -11.89 31.87 18.33
C ASP A 101 -11.69 30.63 17.45
N ILE A 102 -10.47 30.08 17.43
CA ILE A 102 -10.18 28.79 16.76
C ILE A 102 -11.06 27.69 17.34
N SER A 103 -11.12 27.53 18.67
CA SER A 103 -11.96 26.50 19.29
C SER A 103 -13.45 26.64 18.92
N THR A 104 -13.91 27.89 18.79
CA THR A 104 -15.30 28.19 18.43
C THR A 104 -15.58 27.84 16.97
N LEU A 105 -14.64 28.13 16.06
CA LEU A 105 -14.73 27.77 14.66
C LEU A 105 -14.67 26.25 14.46
N GLU A 106 -13.80 25.55 15.17
CA GLU A 106 -13.72 24.08 15.15
C GLU A 106 -15.05 23.45 15.59
N THR A 107 -15.67 24.00 16.64
CA THR A 107 -16.98 23.52 17.13
C THR A 107 -18.08 23.73 16.09
N LYS A 108 -18.09 24.88 15.40
CA LYS A 108 -19.06 25.17 14.33
C LYS A 108 -18.84 24.28 13.10
N LEU A 109 -17.58 24.04 12.73
CA LEU A 109 -17.23 23.14 11.62
C LEU A 109 -17.71 21.72 11.91
N LYS A 110 -17.43 21.22 13.12
CA LYS A 110 -17.90 19.91 13.58
C LYS A 110 -19.42 19.79 13.48
N LYS A 111 -20.16 20.78 13.99
CA LYS A 111 -21.63 20.78 13.92
C LYS A 111 -22.16 20.77 12.48
N ALA A 112 -21.55 21.53 11.58
CA ALA A 112 -21.95 21.55 10.17
C ALA A 112 -21.64 20.22 9.45
N ASP A 113 -20.54 19.58 9.81
CA ASP A 113 -20.20 18.24 9.32
C ASP A 113 -21.18 17.18 9.82
N ASP A 114 -21.59 17.24 11.10
CA ASP A 114 -22.58 16.35 11.71
C ASP A 114 -23.97 16.51 11.02
N GLU A 115 -24.43 17.74 10.81
CA GLU A 115 -25.71 18.00 10.11
C GLU A 115 -25.69 17.48 8.65
N ALA A 116 -24.56 17.60 7.96
CA ALA A 116 -24.39 17.09 6.59
C ALA A 116 -24.32 15.55 6.54
N ALA A 117 -23.63 14.91 7.50
CA ALA A 117 -23.49 13.47 7.54
C ALA A 117 -24.80 12.77 7.95
N GLN A 118 -25.58 13.35 8.86
CA GLN A 118 -26.92 12.85 9.20
C GLN A 118 -27.89 12.91 8.01
N ALA A 119 -27.84 13.98 7.20
CA ALA A 119 -28.59 14.09 5.96
C ALA A 119 -28.16 13.03 4.93
N LEU A 120 -26.86 12.79 4.77
CA LEU A 120 -26.31 11.76 3.87
C LEU A 120 -26.70 10.34 4.31
N LYS A 121 -26.68 10.02 5.60
CA LYS A 121 -27.10 8.72 6.17
C LYS A 121 -28.55 8.41 5.85
N SER A 122 -29.46 9.40 5.97
CA SER A 122 -30.87 9.24 5.62
C SER A 122 -31.14 9.00 4.12
N LEU A 123 -30.19 9.40 3.27
CA LEU A 123 -30.24 9.28 1.81
C LEU A 123 -29.40 8.10 1.28
N GLY A 124 -28.69 7.37 2.15
CA GLY A 124 -27.78 6.27 1.75
C GLY A 124 -26.54 6.74 1.00
N LEU A 125 -26.12 7.99 1.21
CA LEU A 125 -25.08 8.62 0.40
C LEU A 125 -23.68 8.49 1.04
N ALA A 126 -22.74 7.85 0.35
CA ALA A 126 -21.32 7.86 0.65
C ALA A 126 -20.65 9.09 0.03
N LYS A 127 -19.85 9.82 0.82
CA LYS A 127 -18.82 10.69 0.25
C LYS A 127 -17.51 9.92 0.24
N VAL A 128 -17.04 9.61 -0.97
CA VAL A 128 -15.85 8.82 -1.22
C VAL A 128 -14.62 9.74 -1.21
N SER A 129 -13.59 9.41 -0.44
CA SER A 129 -12.29 10.06 -0.57
C SER A 129 -11.32 9.12 -1.28
N ILE A 130 -10.70 9.60 -2.35
CA ILE A 130 -9.66 8.87 -3.09
C ILE A 130 -8.30 9.23 -2.49
N GLU A 131 -7.51 8.20 -2.21
CA GLU A 131 -6.09 8.35 -1.89
C GLU A 131 -5.29 7.68 -3.00
N SER A 132 -4.42 8.46 -3.64
CA SER A 132 -3.45 7.97 -4.61
C SER A 132 -2.05 8.20 -4.07
N LEU A 133 -1.22 7.17 -4.17
CA LEU A 133 0.19 7.21 -3.82
C LEU A 133 0.97 6.56 -4.96
N ASP A 134 1.80 7.35 -5.64
CA ASP A 134 2.74 6.83 -6.62
C ASP A 134 4.15 6.98 -6.05
N LEU A 135 4.80 5.85 -5.78
CA LEU A 135 6.15 5.79 -5.25
C LEU A 135 7.08 5.29 -6.34
N THR A 136 8.12 6.09 -6.60
CA THR A 136 9.31 5.66 -7.31
C THR A 136 10.48 5.87 -6.35
N GLU A 137 11.03 4.80 -5.79
CA GLU A 137 12.21 4.91 -4.93
C GLU A 137 13.46 5.10 -5.79
N ALA A 138 14.35 6.03 -5.43
CA ALA A 138 15.54 6.36 -6.23
C ALA A 138 16.76 5.46 -5.88
N GLY A 139 17.20 4.56 -6.76
CA GLY A 139 18.43 3.75 -6.65
C GLY A 139 18.53 2.69 -7.76
N LYS A 140 19.67 1.99 -7.93
CA LYS A 140 19.90 1.01 -9.02
C LYS A 140 18.81 -0.08 -9.18
N ASP A 141 18.03 -0.34 -8.13
CA ASP A 141 16.93 -1.31 -8.08
C ASP A 141 15.56 -0.61 -7.98
N HIS A 142 15.32 0.40 -8.82
CA HIS A 142 14.05 1.13 -8.88
C HIS A 142 12.88 0.17 -9.14
N PHE A 143 11.77 0.36 -8.41
CA PHE A 143 10.47 -0.17 -8.79
C PHE A 143 9.41 0.93 -8.70
N TYR A 144 8.31 0.73 -9.40
CA TYR A 144 7.16 1.62 -9.40
C TYR A 144 6.06 0.98 -8.58
N LYS A 145 5.43 1.78 -7.72
CA LYS A 145 4.25 1.37 -6.95
C LYS A 145 3.19 2.46 -7.00
N THR A 146 2.11 2.20 -7.73
CA THR A 146 0.90 3.01 -7.69
C THR A 146 -0.12 2.33 -6.80
N THR A 147 -0.55 3.00 -5.73
CA THR A 147 -1.68 2.57 -4.90
C THR A 147 -2.82 3.57 -5.07
N LEU A 148 -3.97 3.06 -5.48
CA LEU A 148 -5.23 3.79 -5.57
C LEU A 148 -6.17 3.18 -4.54
N SER A 149 -6.78 4.00 -3.71
CA SER A 149 -7.74 3.52 -2.74
C SER A 149 -8.87 4.50 -2.53
N PHE A 150 -9.99 3.99 -2.03
CA PHE A 150 -11.11 4.80 -1.62
C PHE A 150 -11.58 4.36 -0.24
N LYS A 151 -12.11 5.31 0.54
CA LYS A 151 -12.74 5.03 1.83
C LYS A 151 -14.04 5.81 1.98
N THR A 152 -15.01 5.21 2.65
CA THR A 152 -16.25 5.89 3.03
C THR A 152 -16.02 6.72 4.28
N ARG A 153 -16.82 7.78 4.52
CA ARG A 153 -16.78 8.51 5.80
C ARG A 153 -17.09 7.59 7.01
N PRO A 154 -16.58 7.92 8.21
CA PRO A 154 -16.97 7.24 9.43
C PRO A 154 -18.46 7.41 9.70
N ASP A 155 -19.09 6.37 10.24
CA ASP A 155 -20.40 6.46 10.86
C ASP A 155 -20.27 7.25 12.17
N GLU A 156 -21.19 8.20 12.40
CA GLU A 156 -21.14 9.14 13.54
C GLU A 156 -21.23 8.43 14.90
N ASP A 157 -21.95 7.32 14.97
CA ASP A 157 -22.23 6.61 16.22
C ASP A 157 -21.07 5.68 16.61
N THR A 158 -20.38 5.11 15.62
CA THR A 158 -19.35 4.08 15.82
C THR A 158 -17.93 4.55 15.52
N THR A 159 -17.77 5.68 14.83
CA THR A 159 -16.51 6.14 14.19
C THR A 159 -15.93 5.17 13.16
N GLU A 160 -16.65 4.09 12.82
CA GLU A 160 -16.21 3.08 11.87
C GLU A 160 -16.64 3.45 10.45
N ARG A 161 -15.80 3.13 9.47
CA ARG A 161 -16.12 3.31 8.05
C ARG A 161 -16.76 2.03 7.54
N LEU A 162 -17.78 2.14 6.69
CA LEU A 162 -18.36 0.98 6.03
C LEU A 162 -17.33 0.27 5.14
N TYR A 163 -16.61 1.03 4.31
CA TYR A 163 -15.48 0.54 3.53
C TYR A 163 -14.23 1.33 3.90
N ASP A 164 -13.23 0.59 4.37
CA ASP A 164 -11.92 1.10 4.72
C ASP A 164 -10.87 0.22 4.01
N PRO A 165 -10.01 0.80 3.14
CA PRO A 165 -9.01 0.04 2.41
C PRO A 165 -7.95 -0.58 3.32
N LEU A 166 -7.90 -0.19 4.60
CA LEU A 166 -7.05 -0.81 5.63
C LEU A 166 -7.72 -1.99 6.34
N LYS A 167 -9.04 -2.16 6.23
CA LYS A 167 -9.82 -3.24 6.87
C LYS A 167 -10.39 -4.25 5.86
N ASN A 168 -9.80 -4.34 4.66
CA ASN A 168 -10.22 -5.33 3.67
C ASN A 168 -10.10 -6.75 4.22
N GLN A 169 -10.98 -7.64 3.78
CA GLN A 169 -10.98 -9.04 4.19
C GLN A 169 -10.15 -9.91 3.24
N LEU A 170 -10.08 -9.55 1.96
CA LEU A 170 -9.42 -10.32 0.90
C LEU A 170 -8.45 -9.45 0.11
N VAL A 171 -7.28 -10.00 -0.24
CA VAL A 171 -6.42 -9.47 -1.29
C VAL A 171 -6.32 -10.46 -2.43
N VAL A 172 -6.68 -10.03 -3.64
CA VAL A 172 -6.48 -10.79 -4.88
C VAL A 172 -5.14 -10.36 -5.48
N MET A 173 -4.30 -11.33 -5.84
CA MET A 173 -2.93 -11.11 -6.27
C MET A 173 -2.67 -11.77 -7.62
N SER A 174 -2.01 -11.07 -8.53
CA SER A 174 -1.66 -11.62 -9.85
C SER A 174 -0.31 -11.15 -10.34
N LEU A 175 0.44 -12.05 -10.95
CA LEU A 175 1.61 -11.73 -11.76
C LEU A 175 1.19 -11.56 -13.22
N PHE A 176 1.61 -10.47 -13.85
CA PHE A 176 1.33 -10.19 -15.25
C PHE A 176 2.63 -10.15 -16.06
N GLY A 177 2.90 -11.25 -16.78
CA GLY A 177 4.17 -11.48 -17.49
C GLY A 177 4.16 -11.20 -19.00
N GLY A 178 3.03 -10.77 -19.56
CA GLY A 178 2.93 -10.32 -20.96
C GLY A 178 1.61 -10.52 -21.69
N SER A 179 0.66 -11.32 -21.18
CA SER A 179 -0.68 -11.49 -21.79
C SER A 179 -1.71 -11.92 -20.76
N PHE A 180 -2.97 -11.48 -20.92
CA PHE A 180 -4.13 -11.93 -20.13
C PHE A 180 -4.79 -13.19 -20.74
N GLY A 181 -4.10 -13.85 -21.67
CA GLY A 181 -4.66 -14.88 -22.56
C GLY A 181 -4.94 -14.35 -23.97
N GLU A 182 -5.04 -15.24 -24.95
CA GLU A 182 -5.26 -14.90 -26.36
C GLU A 182 -6.53 -14.02 -26.51
N GLY A 183 -6.35 -12.79 -27.02
CA GLY A 183 -7.45 -11.85 -27.25
C GLY A 183 -8.06 -11.20 -26.01
N ARG A 184 -7.46 -11.37 -24.83
CA ARG A 184 -7.98 -10.83 -23.56
C ARG A 184 -7.21 -9.61 -23.08
N THR A 185 -7.92 -8.76 -22.35
CA THR A 185 -7.43 -7.51 -21.78
C THR A 185 -7.43 -7.55 -20.25
N PHE A 186 -6.84 -6.54 -19.62
CA PHE A 186 -6.91 -6.36 -18.16
C PHE A 186 -8.36 -6.26 -17.67
N GLU A 187 -9.27 -5.68 -18.46
CA GLU A 187 -10.69 -5.61 -18.12
C GLU A 187 -11.34 -6.99 -18.07
N ASP A 188 -10.96 -7.91 -18.95
CA ASP A 188 -11.48 -9.28 -18.94
C ASP A 188 -10.99 -10.07 -17.73
N PHE A 189 -9.78 -9.76 -17.26
CA PHE A 189 -9.27 -10.27 -16.00
C PHE A 189 -10.04 -9.70 -14.79
N LEU A 190 -10.34 -8.40 -14.77
CA LEU A 190 -11.17 -7.81 -13.72
C LEU A 190 -12.59 -8.41 -13.72
N LYS A 191 -13.20 -8.63 -14.88
CA LYS A 191 -14.51 -9.30 -15.00
C LYS A 191 -14.49 -10.71 -14.42
N LEU A 192 -13.41 -11.46 -14.63
CA LEU A 192 -13.22 -12.79 -14.04
C LEU A 192 -13.24 -12.72 -12.51
N ILE A 193 -12.50 -11.79 -11.92
CA ILE A 193 -12.43 -11.62 -10.46
C ILE A 193 -13.77 -11.14 -9.91
N HIS A 194 -14.43 -10.17 -10.54
CA HIS A 194 -15.76 -9.71 -10.11
C HIS A 194 -16.84 -10.79 -10.21
N GLY A 195 -16.64 -11.80 -11.06
CA GLY A 195 -17.52 -12.97 -11.13
C GLY A 195 -17.46 -13.88 -9.90
N LEU A 196 -16.45 -13.74 -9.03
CA LEU A 196 -16.33 -14.53 -7.82
C LEU A 196 -17.38 -14.09 -6.79
N LYS A 197 -18.34 -14.97 -6.54
CA LYS A 197 -19.37 -14.80 -5.53
C LYS A 197 -18.85 -15.27 -4.17
N SER A 198 -18.88 -14.39 -3.19
CA SER A 198 -18.60 -14.73 -1.80
C SER A 198 -19.31 -13.78 -0.84
N SER A 199 -19.24 -14.08 0.45
CA SER A 199 -19.67 -13.18 1.53
C SER A 199 -18.84 -11.90 1.59
N ILE A 200 -17.63 -11.90 1.01
CA ILE A 200 -16.74 -10.74 0.92
C ILE A 200 -17.10 -9.96 -0.35
N LYS A 201 -17.44 -8.68 -0.19
CA LYS A 201 -17.76 -7.79 -1.31
C LYS A 201 -16.48 -7.30 -2.00
N ALA A 202 -16.59 -6.81 -3.24
CA ALA A 202 -15.44 -6.19 -3.91
C ALA A 202 -14.94 -4.96 -3.14
N ALA A 203 -15.84 -4.20 -2.52
CA ALA A 203 -15.49 -3.09 -1.62
C ALA A 203 -14.73 -3.49 -0.35
N GLU A 204 -14.70 -4.76 0.01
CA GLU A 204 -13.91 -5.33 1.11
C GLU A 204 -12.70 -6.12 0.59
N THR A 205 -12.38 -5.95 -0.69
CA THR A 205 -11.31 -6.65 -1.40
C THR A 205 -10.30 -5.65 -1.94
N SER A 206 -9.01 -5.96 -1.77
CA SER A 206 -7.92 -5.28 -2.46
C SER A 206 -7.43 -6.10 -3.66
N LEU A 207 -6.94 -5.42 -4.68
CA LEU A 207 -6.29 -6.03 -5.84
C LEU A 207 -4.82 -5.61 -5.88
N SER A 208 -3.90 -6.56 -5.93
CA SER A 208 -2.47 -6.32 -6.06
C SER A 208 -1.92 -6.99 -7.31
N VAL A 209 -1.28 -6.24 -8.21
CA VAL A 209 -0.77 -6.77 -9.49
C VAL A 209 0.67 -6.38 -9.68
N LEU A 210 1.55 -7.35 -9.98
CA LEU A 210 2.91 -7.10 -10.44
C LEU A 210 2.95 -7.21 -11.96
N ILE A 211 3.21 -6.09 -12.63
CA ILE A 211 3.20 -5.94 -14.07
C ILE A 211 4.65 -5.95 -14.56
N SER A 212 4.96 -6.90 -15.44
CA SER A 212 6.32 -7.10 -15.93
C SER A 212 6.79 -5.95 -16.81
N ASP A 213 5.95 -5.39 -17.68
CA ASP A 213 6.37 -4.38 -18.64
C ASP A 213 5.87 -2.95 -18.30
N LEU A 214 6.73 -1.96 -18.53
CA LEU A 214 6.46 -0.57 -18.15
C LEU A 214 5.30 0.06 -18.96
N GLU A 215 5.13 -0.33 -20.22
CA GLU A 215 4.07 0.21 -21.07
C GLU A 215 2.68 -0.23 -20.58
N THR A 216 2.50 -1.53 -20.35
CA THR A 216 1.27 -2.06 -19.76
C THR A 216 1.07 -1.55 -18.34
N TYR A 217 2.13 -1.38 -17.54
CA TYR A 217 2.01 -0.75 -16.22
C TYR A 217 1.38 0.64 -16.34
N ASN A 218 1.89 1.48 -17.25
CA ASN A 218 1.36 2.82 -17.47
C ASN A 218 -0.06 2.82 -18.06
N GLU A 219 -0.40 1.84 -18.91
CA GLU A 219 -1.75 1.66 -19.43
C GLU A 219 -2.74 1.27 -18.33
N VAL A 220 -2.43 0.25 -17.55
CA VAL A 220 -3.26 -0.25 -16.45
C VAL A 220 -3.39 0.81 -15.35
N SER A 221 -2.31 1.52 -15.01
CA SER A 221 -2.34 2.62 -14.04
C SER A 221 -3.28 3.74 -14.49
N ARG A 222 -3.24 4.14 -15.77
CA ARG A 222 -4.17 5.14 -16.32
C ARG A 222 -5.62 4.64 -16.34
N TYR A 223 -5.82 3.38 -16.71
CA TYR A 223 -7.14 2.75 -16.70
C TYR A 223 -7.75 2.76 -15.29
N MET A 224 -6.97 2.34 -14.29
CA MET A 224 -7.41 2.30 -12.91
C MET A 224 -7.60 3.70 -12.31
N ALA A 225 -6.73 4.66 -12.61
CA ALA A 225 -6.91 6.04 -12.17
C ALA A 225 -8.26 6.61 -12.63
N LYS A 226 -8.61 6.43 -13.91
CA LYS A 226 -9.91 6.85 -14.45
C LYS A 226 -11.10 6.13 -13.78
N LYS A 227 -10.96 4.84 -13.44
CA LYS A 227 -11.98 4.11 -12.68
C LYS A 227 -12.16 4.70 -11.28
N PHE A 228 -11.08 5.02 -10.57
CA PHE A 228 -11.13 5.64 -9.24
C PHE A 228 -11.69 7.07 -9.28
N GLU A 229 -11.43 7.84 -10.33
CA GLU A 229 -12.11 9.13 -10.56
C GLU A 229 -13.63 8.93 -10.66
N THR A 230 -14.08 7.95 -11.44
CA THR A 230 -15.52 7.61 -11.55
C THR A 230 -16.11 7.17 -10.21
N ILE A 231 -15.36 6.38 -9.43
CA ILE A 231 -15.77 5.93 -8.09
C ILE A 231 -15.92 7.13 -7.13
N SER A 232 -15.11 8.18 -7.29
CA SER A 232 -15.21 9.38 -6.46
C SER A 232 -16.53 10.14 -6.61
N GLU A 233 -17.18 9.98 -7.76
CA GLU A 233 -18.49 10.59 -8.08
C GLU A 233 -19.66 9.74 -7.56
N ILE A 234 -19.40 8.50 -7.13
CA ILE A 234 -20.44 7.61 -6.61
C ILE A 234 -20.92 8.16 -5.28
N THR A 235 -22.22 8.45 -5.27
CA THR A 235 -22.88 8.91 -4.05
C THR A 235 -23.60 7.81 -3.32
N LYS A 236 -24.08 6.72 -3.92
CA LYS A 236 -24.81 5.69 -3.17
C LYS A 236 -23.89 4.57 -2.69
N LEU A 237 -24.02 4.16 -1.43
CA LEU A 237 -23.18 3.10 -0.83
C LEU A 237 -23.30 1.75 -1.55
N GLN A 238 -24.50 1.42 -2.05
CA GLN A 238 -24.74 0.18 -2.79
C GLN A 238 -23.93 0.12 -4.10
N ASP A 239 -23.69 1.26 -4.73
CA ASP A 239 -23.00 1.30 -6.04
C ASP A 239 -21.48 1.14 -5.85
N LEU A 240 -20.99 1.21 -4.60
CA LEU A 240 -19.59 0.95 -4.26
C LEU A 240 -19.27 -0.55 -4.10
N THR A 241 -20.28 -1.41 -3.92
CA THR A 241 -20.07 -2.82 -3.55
C THR A 241 -19.25 -3.59 -4.58
N ASP A 242 -19.30 -3.14 -5.83
CA ASP A 242 -18.71 -3.80 -7.01
C ASP A 242 -17.36 -3.20 -7.39
N HIS A 243 -16.75 -2.40 -6.51
CA HIS A 243 -15.47 -1.74 -6.72
C HIS A 243 -14.46 -2.10 -5.64
N PHE A 244 -13.25 -2.50 -6.04
CA PHE A 244 -12.13 -2.71 -5.10
C PHE A 244 -11.81 -1.43 -4.33
N SER A 245 -11.82 -1.50 -3.00
CA SER A 245 -11.48 -0.36 -2.15
C SER A 245 -10.01 0.03 -2.22
N ARG A 246 -9.13 -0.90 -2.62
CA ARG A 246 -7.71 -0.67 -2.82
C ARG A 246 -7.19 -1.43 -4.02
N VAL A 247 -6.42 -0.77 -4.88
CA VAL A 247 -5.67 -1.38 -5.96
C VAL A 247 -4.20 -0.96 -5.86
N THR A 248 -3.30 -1.93 -5.81
CA THR A 248 -1.85 -1.74 -5.77
C THR A 248 -1.23 -2.33 -7.03
N LEU A 249 -0.65 -1.47 -7.85
CA LEU A 249 0.06 -1.84 -9.07
C LEU A 249 1.55 -1.71 -8.81
N LEU A 250 2.31 -2.73 -9.20
CA LEU A 250 3.75 -2.78 -9.04
C LEU A 250 4.40 -3.01 -10.42
N HIS A 251 5.55 -2.41 -10.65
CA HIS A 251 6.45 -2.77 -11.75
C HIS A 251 7.89 -2.78 -11.24
N ALA A 252 8.56 -3.92 -11.36
CA ALA A 252 9.92 -4.14 -10.86
C ALA A 252 10.86 -4.54 -12.03
N PRO A 253 11.47 -3.55 -12.72
CA PRO A 253 12.36 -3.77 -13.86
C PRO A 253 13.45 -4.82 -13.60
N PHE A 254 14.06 -4.83 -12.42
CA PHE A 254 15.14 -5.75 -12.07
C PHE A 254 14.68 -7.23 -12.02
N LEU A 255 13.43 -7.50 -11.64
CA LEU A 255 12.88 -8.87 -11.68
C LEU A 255 12.55 -9.27 -13.13
N GLU A 256 12.05 -8.33 -13.93
CA GLU A 256 11.76 -8.55 -15.34
C GLU A 256 13.05 -8.86 -16.14
N GLU A 257 14.13 -8.10 -15.90
CA GLU A 257 15.43 -8.32 -16.53
C GLU A 257 15.97 -9.72 -16.24
N LYS A 258 15.93 -10.14 -14.95
CA LYS A 258 16.27 -11.51 -14.55
C LYS A 258 15.46 -12.56 -15.30
N LEU A 259 14.17 -12.31 -15.56
CA LEU A 259 13.31 -13.24 -16.29
C LEU A 259 13.61 -13.24 -17.81
N LYS A 260 13.88 -12.07 -18.41
CA LYS A 260 14.19 -11.93 -19.85
C LYS A 260 15.49 -12.63 -20.24
N LEU A 261 16.53 -12.52 -19.40
CA LEU A 261 17.82 -13.20 -19.59
C LEU A 261 17.68 -14.74 -19.66
N GLN A 262 16.54 -15.30 -19.21
CA GLN A 262 16.28 -16.74 -19.20
C GLN A 262 15.37 -17.21 -20.35
N ARG A 263 14.87 -16.29 -21.21
CA ARG A 263 13.92 -16.64 -22.29
C ARG A 263 14.57 -17.31 -23.51
N GLU A 264 15.90 -17.26 -23.63
CA GLU A 264 16.63 -17.71 -24.82
C GLU A 264 16.91 -19.24 -24.85
N ASP A 265 16.83 -19.95 -23.72
CA ASP A 265 17.15 -21.40 -23.59
C ASP A 265 16.12 -22.20 -22.75
N ARG A 266 14.82 -22.08 -23.08
CA ARG A 266 13.71 -22.57 -22.23
C ARG A 266 13.62 -24.09 -22.00
N HIS A 267 14.41 -24.89 -22.72
CA HIS A 267 14.37 -26.35 -22.65
C HIS A 267 15.45 -26.98 -21.76
N ASP A 268 16.39 -26.18 -21.21
CA ASP A 268 17.40 -26.69 -20.27
C ASP A 268 16.83 -26.71 -18.82
N PRO A 269 16.86 -27.85 -18.10
CA PRO A 269 16.50 -27.93 -16.69
C PRO A 269 17.16 -26.88 -15.78
N LYS A 270 18.38 -26.43 -16.11
CA LYS A 270 19.08 -25.35 -15.38
C LYS A 270 18.39 -23.99 -15.56
N VAL A 271 17.83 -23.73 -16.73
CA VAL A 271 17.05 -22.53 -17.03
C VAL A 271 15.71 -22.59 -16.31
N GLN A 272 15.10 -23.78 -16.18
CA GLN A 272 13.87 -23.97 -15.40
C GLN A 272 14.09 -23.63 -13.90
N ARG A 273 15.19 -24.10 -13.28
CA ARG A 273 15.54 -23.75 -11.90
C ARG A 273 15.66 -22.25 -11.70
N THR A 274 16.38 -21.58 -12.58
CA THR A 274 16.61 -20.13 -12.49
C THR A 274 15.31 -19.36 -12.72
N ARG A 275 14.47 -19.80 -13.66
CA ARG A 275 13.12 -19.27 -13.88
C ARG A 275 12.24 -19.37 -12.63
N ARG A 276 12.18 -20.53 -12.00
CA ARG A 276 11.39 -20.78 -10.77
C ARG A 276 11.86 -19.90 -9.60
N ARG A 277 13.16 -19.67 -9.48
CA ARG A 277 13.71 -18.71 -8.52
C ARG A 277 13.18 -17.30 -8.74
N VAL A 278 13.27 -16.78 -9.98
CA VAL A 278 12.77 -15.43 -10.30
C VAL A 278 11.26 -15.33 -10.10
N LEU A 279 10.49 -16.35 -10.48
CA LEU A 279 9.04 -16.39 -10.20
C LEU A 279 8.76 -16.36 -8.69
N SER A 280 9.54 -17.09 -7.89
CA SER A 280 9.45 -17.06 -6.44
C SER A 280 9.76 -15.68 -5.86
N GLU A 281 10.81 -15.01 -6.37
CA GLU A 281 11.15 -13.63 -6.01
C GLU A 281 10.00 -12.68 -6.37
N MET A 282 9.40 -12.82 -7.55
CA MET A 282 8.25 -12.01 -7.99
C MET A 282 7.01 -12.22 -7.12
N ARG A 283 6.66 -13.47 -6.79
CA ARG A 283 5.53 -13.78 -5.88
C ARG A 283 5.78 -13.19 -4.50
N ASN A 284 6.97 -13.35 -3.94
CA ASN A 284 7.35 -12.75 -2.67
C ASN A 284 7.31 -11.23 -2.72
N PHE A 285 7.84 -10.62 -3.78
CA PHE A 285 7.83 -9.17 -3.96
C PHE A 285 6.41 -8.63 -3.99
N LEU A 286 5.52 -9.25 -4.77
CA LEU A 286 4.10 -8.90 -4.81
C LEU A 286 3.43 -9.12 -3.45
N MET A 287 3.70 -10.25 -2.79
CA MET A 287 3.19 -10.60 -1.46
C MET A 287 3.54 -9.53 -0.42
N PHE A 288 4.82 -9.16 -0.29
CA PHE A 288 5.28 -8.19 0.70
C PHE A 288 4.77 -6.77 0.44
N HIS A 289 4.51 -6.39 -0.81
CA HIS A 289 4.04 -5.05 -1.16
C HIS A 289 2.52 -4.92 -1.31
N GLY A 290 1.82 -6.05 -1.47
CA GLY A 290 0.40 -6.12 -1.78
C GLY A 290 -0.49 -6.56 -0.62
N ILE A 291 0.00 -7.45 0.26
CA ILE A 291 -0.70 -7.85 1.47
C ILE A 291 -0.55 -6.76 2.53
N ASN A 292 -1.65 -6.39 3.17
CA ASN A 292 -1.70 -5.52 4.34
C ASN A 292 -2.37 -6.30 5.49
N ASP A 293 -3.45 -5.78 6.07
CA ASP A 293 -4.20 -6.42 7.16
C ASP A 293 -5.28 -7.41 6.67
N GLU A 294 -5.33 -7.75 5.38
CA GLU A 294 -6.33 -8.69 4.85
C GLU A 294 -6.31 -10.05 5.54
N ILE A 295 -7.48 -10.67 5.71
CA ILE A 295 -7.64 -11.99 6.35
C ILE A 295 -7.22 -13.10 5.38
N TYR A 296 -7.59 -12.98 4.12
CA TYR A 296 -7.36 -13.97 3.08
C TYR A 296 -6.55 -13.39 1.92
N THR A 297 -5.75 -14.24 1.31
CA THR A 297 -4.98 -13.97 0.10
C THR A 297 -5.41 -14.94 -0.98
N LEU A 298 -5.64 -14.46 -2.20
CA LEU A 298 -5.97 -15.27 -3.36
C LEU A 298 -5.05 -14.91 -4.53
N PHE A 299 -4.11 -15.79 -4.84
CA PHE A 299 -3.34 -15.70 -6.08
C PHE A 299 -4.14 -16.29 -7.23
N ILE A 300 -4.20 -15.57 -8.35
CA ILE A 300 -4.78 -16.02 -9.62
C ILE A 300 -3.80 -15.62 -10.72
N ASP A 301 -3.41 -16.56 -11.57
CA ASP A 301 -2.62 -16.24 -12.75
C ASP A 301 -3.45 -15.43 -13.76
N SER A 302 -2.82 -14.44 -14.40
CA SER A 302 -3.50 -13.45 -15.24
C SER A 302 -4.10 -14.02 -16.54
N ASP A 303 -3.70 -15.23 -16.95
CA ASP A 303 -4.20 -15.90 -18.14
C ASP A 303 -5.42 -16.79 -17.89
N MET A 304 -5.85 -16.99 -16.63
CA MET A 304 -7.06 -17.75 -16.27
C MET A 304 -8.30 -17.20 -16.99
N THR A 305 -9.01 -18.04 -17.75
CA THR A 305 -10.15 -17.60 -18.58
C THR A 305 -11.50 -17.89 -17.95
N GLU A 306 -11.58 -18.86 -17.04
CA GLU A 306 -12.82 -19.22 -16.36
C GLU A 306 -12.53 -19.68 -14.95
N ILE A 307 -13.20 -19.07 -13.98
CA ILE A 307 -13.14 -19.46 -12.58
C ILE A 307 -14.57 -19.66 -12.05
N PRO A 308 -14.85 -20.78 -11.37
CA PRO A 308 -16.17 -21.04 -10.81
C PRO A 308 -16.57 -19.99 -9.78
N GLU A 309 -17.74 -19.36 -9.97
CA GLU A 309 -18.21 -18.23 -9.15
C GLU A 309 -18.23 -18.56 -7.65
N THR A 310 -18.52 -19.80 -7.27
CA THR A 310 -18.64 -20.24 -5.86
C THR A 310 -17.30 -20.66 -5.22
N MET A 311 -16.20 -20.64 -5.97
CA MET A 311 -14.90 -21.15 -5.52
C MET A 311 -14.40 -20.41 -4.27
N LEU A 312 -14.43 -19.08 -4.28
CA LEU A 312 -13.96 -18.27 -3.16
C LEU A 312 -14.74 -18.55 -1.88
N GLN A 313 -16.08 -18.64 -1.98
CA GLN A 313 -16.92 -19.00 -0.83
C GLN A 313 -16.56 -20.39 -0.28
N LYS A 314 -16.36 -21.39 -1.15
CA LYS A 314 -15.95 -22.73 -0.73
C LYS A 314 -14.61 -22.73 0.01
N PHE A 315 -13.64 -21.94 -0.43
CA PHE A 315 -12.37 -21.81 0.27
C PHE A 315 -12.55 -21.20 1.67
N ILE A 316 -13.32 -20.13 1.79
CA ILE A 316 -13.62 -19.50 3.08
C ILE A 316 -14.32 -20.49 4.03
N ASP A 317 -15.37 -21.15 3.55
CA ASP A 317 -16.16 -22.11 4.34
C ASP A 317 -15.35 -23.35 4.74
N SER A 318 -14.33 -23.70 3.95
CA SER A 318 -13.46 -24.82 4.25
C SER A 318 -12.58 -24.61 5.49
N LYS A 319 -12.33 -23.36 5.88
CA LYS A 319 -11.49 -22.96 7.04
C LYS A 319 -10.06 -23.52 7.03
N VAL A 320 -9.59 -24.00 5.88
CA VAL A 320 -8.22 -24.50 5.72
C VAL A 320 -7.21 -23.36 5.60
N ASP A 321 -5.94 -23.66 5.82
CA ASP A 321 -4.89 -22.63 5.86
C ASP A 321 -4.43 -22.22 4.46
N ILE A 322 -4.13 -23.20 3.61
CA ILE A 322 -3.77 -23.00 2.20
C ILE A 322 -4.62 -23.96 1.35
N ALA A 323 -5.22 -23.48 0.28
CA ALA A 323 -6.03 -24.25 -0.65
C ALA A 323 -5.68 -23.94 -2.11
N THR A 324 -5.82 -24.94 -2.96
CA THR A 324 -5.70 -24.79 -4.41
C THR A 324 -6.78 -25.61 -5.12
N VAL A 325 -6.96 -25.38 -6.41
CA VAL A 325 -7.92 -26.08 -7.27
C VAL A 325 -7.22 -26.76 -8.43
N ARG A 326 -7.94 -27.69 -9.04
CA ARG A 326 -7.53 -28.31 -10.30
C ARG A 326 -7.65 -27.30 -11.45
N VAL A 327 -6.61 -27.17 -12.26
CA VAL A 327 -6.59 -26.28 -13.43
C VAL A 327 -6.58 -27.11 -14.71
N GLY A 328 -7.63 -27.00 -15.53
CA GLY A 328 -7.75 -27.66 -16.82
C GLY A 328 -7.50 -26.72 -18.01
N ILE A 329 -7.55 -27.29 -19.23
CA ILE A 329 -7.37 -26.54 -20.48
C ILE A 329 -8.52 -26.85 -21.42
N LYS A 330 -9.12 -25.78 -21.96
CA LYS A 330 -10.15 -25.88 -23.00
C LYS A 330 -9.55 -25.63 -24.38
N ASP A 331 -10.05 -26.38 -25.37
CA ASP A 331 -9.82 -26.07 -26.77
C ASP A 331 -10.61 -24.83 -27.22
N LYS A 332 -10.43 -24.43 -28.49
CA LYS A 332 -11.12 -23.28 -29.08
C LYS A 332 -12.64 -23.49 -29.18
N GLU A 333 -13.07 -24.75 -29.15
CA GLU A 333 -14.47 -25.19 -29.14
C GLU A 333 -15.07 -25.24 -27.72
N GLY A 334 -14.29 -24.92 -26.68
CA GLY A 334 -14.72 -24.90 -25.28
C GLY A 334 -14.73 -26.26 -24.58
N THR A 335 -14.23 -27.31 -25.24
CA THR A 335 -14.13 -28.68 -24.71
C THR A 335 -12.84 -28.87 -23.93
N VAL A 336 -12.92 -29.48 -22.75
CA VAL A 336 -11.74 -29.77 -21.92
C VAL A 336 -10.95 -30.93 -22.55
N LYS A 337 -9.78 -30.65 -23.17
CA LYS A 337 -8.99 -31.63 -23.95
C LYS A 337 -7.93 -32.41 -23.18
N SER A 338 -7.34 -31.86 -22.11
CA SER A 338 -6.19 -32.46 -21.41
C SER A 338 -6.25 -32.29 -19.87
N VAL A 339 -5.44 -33.12 -19.19
CA VAL A 339 -5.67 -33.69 -17.85
C VAL A 339 -5.30 -32.80 -16.68
N ASP A 340 -4.42 -31.80 -16.81
CA ASP A 340 -4.21 -30.68 -15.87
C ASP A 340 -3.12 -29.76 -16.43
N TYR A 341 -3.36 -28.45 -16.40
CA TYR A 341 -2.36 -27.40 -16.65
C TYR A 341 -1.37 -27.32 -15.49
N ASP A 342 -1.89 -27.27 -14.26
CA ASP A 342 -1.07 -27.16 -13.07
C ASP A 342 -0.75 -28.54 -12.49
N ARG A 343 0.50 -28.97 -12.68
CA ARG A 343 1.01 -30.25 -12.16
C ARG A 343 1.81 -30.09 -10.87
N ASN A 344 1.86 -28.89 -10.28
CA ASN A 344 2.60 -28.62 -9.06
C ASN A 344 1.81 -29.00 -7.80
N SER A 345 0.53 -29.33 -7.94
CA SER A 345 -0.34 -29.71 -6.82
C SER A 345 -0.42 -31.23 -6.63
N TRP A 346 0.19 -31.73 -5.56
CA TRP A 346 0.25 -33.17 -5.28
C TRP A 346 0.36 -33.50 -3.78
N ALA A 347 -0.11 -34.71 -3.44
CA ALA A 347 0.06 -35.37 -2.14
C ALA A 347 1.02 -36.57 -2.27
N GLY A 348 1.41 -37.21 -1.17
CA GLY A 348 2.29 -38.39 -1.19
C GLY A 348 3.78 -38.03 -1.11
N THR A 349 4.63 -38.80 -1.79
CA THR A 349 6.10 -38.67 -1.69
C THR A 349 6.77 -38.54 -3.06
N ARG A 350 7.96 -37.93 -3.06
CA ARG A 350 8.89 -37.87 -4.19
C ARG A 350 10.19 -38.58 -3.83
N LYS A 351 10.93 -38.97 -4.87
CA LYS A 351 12.25 -39.58 -4.72
C LYS A 351 13.18 -38.64 -3.97
N LYS A 352 13.96 -39.23 -3.07
CA LYS A 352 15.05 -38.57 -2.36
C LYS A 352 16.38 -38.96 -3.00
N PRO A 353 17.38 -38.07 -3.03
CA PRO A 353 18.71 -38.43 -3.48
C PRO A 353 19.30 -39.52 -2.58
N THR A 354 20.07 -40.43 -3.19
CA THR A 354 20.94 -41.35 -2.46
C THR A 354 22.13 -40.60 -1.86
N LYS A 355 22.85 -41.21 -0.90
CA LYS A 355 24.05 -40.58 -0.31
C LYS A 355 25.10 -40.18 -1.36
N GLU A 356 25.23 -40.97 -2.43
CA GLU A 356 26.15 -40.64 -3.53
C GLU A 356 25.68 -39.43 -4.34
N GLU A 357 24.37 -39.30 -4.55
CA GLU A 357 23.77 -38.16 -5.24
C GLU A 357 23.77 -36.90 -4.38
N GLU A 358 23.57 -37.01 -3.07
CA GLU A 358 23.74 -35.90 -2.10
C GLU A 358 25.19 -35.39 -2.10
N GLN A 359 26.17 -36.30 -2.15
CA GLN A 359 27.57 -35.92 -2.28
C GLN A 359 27.82 -35.19 -3.62
N LYS A 360 27.25 -35.67 -4.73
CA LYS A 360 27.34 -34.98 -6.04
C LYS A 360 26.69 -33.60 -6.03
N LEU A 361 25.53 -33.44 -5.38
CA LEU A 361 24.87 -32.14 -5.19
C LEU A 361 25.75 -31.16 -4.42
N THR A 362 26.66 -31.66 -3.58
CA THR A 362 27.59 -30.85 -2.79
C THR A 362 28.86 -30.53 -3.57
N ASP A 363 29.42 -31.51 -4.28
CA ASP A 363 30.73 -31.39 -4.95
C ASP A 363 30.64 -30.76 -6.36
N ASP A 364 29.51 -30.96 -7.07
CA ASP A 364 29.31 -30.49 -8.44
C ASP A 364 28.14 -29.49 -8.51
N PRO A 365 28.42 -28.18 -8.68
CA PRO A 365 27.37 -27.16 -8.77
C PRO A 365 26.50 -27.28 -10.03
N THR A 366 26.90 -28.12 -10.99
CA THR A 366 26.17 -28.35 -12.24
C THR A 366 25.26 -29.57 -12.19
N TYR A 367 25.45 -30.45 -11.20
CA TYR A 367 24.61 -31.63 -10.99
C TYR A 367 23.21 -31.21 -10.56
N PHE A 368 22.20 -31.80 -11.19
CA PHE A 368 20.80 -31.57 -10.87
C PHE A 368 20.13 -32.90 -10.55
N PHE A 369 19.57 -32.99 -9.35
CA PHE A 369 18.71 -34.08 -8.96
C PHE A 369 17.26 -33.69 -9.28
N GLU A 370 16.59 -34.48 -10.10
CA GLU A 370 15.18 -34.30 -10.41
C GLU A 370 14.34 -35.08 -9.39
N PRO A 371 13.58 -34.42 -8.49
CA PRO A 371 12.74 -35.08 -7.50
C PRO A 371 11.51 -35.70 -8.18
N LYS A 372 11.70 -36.85 -8.83
CA LYS A 372 10.62 -37.54 -9.55
C LYS A 372 9.53 -38.02 -8.59
N PRO A 373 8.27 -38.09 -9.05
CA PRO A 373 7.22 -38.76 -8.32
C PRO A 373 7.61 -40.19 -7.93
N GLU A 374 7.36 -40.57 -6.69
CA GLU A 374 7.51 -41.95 -6.22
C GLU A 374 6.11 -42.51 -5.92
N GLU A 375 5.46 -41.97 -4.90
CA GLU A 375 4.05 -42.24 -4.56
C GLU A 375 3.23 -40.95 -4.61
N SER A 376 3.57 -40.03 -5.51
CA SER A 376 2.86 -38.76 -5.62
C SER A 376 1.48 -38.96 -6.23
N ILE A 377 0.49 -38.27 -5.66
CA ILE A 377 -0.90 -38.28 -6.09
C ILE A 377 -1.29 -36.86 -6.48
N TYR A 378 -1.41 -36.60 -7.77
CA TYR A 378 -1.78 -35.29 -8.31
C TYR A 378 -3.27 -34.99 -8.16
N LEU A 379 -3.65 -33.72 -8.17
CA LEU A 379 -5.07 -33.31 -8.07
C LEU A 379 -5.97 -33.95 -9.13
N TRP A 380 -5.54 -34.05 -10.40
CA TRP A 380 -6.32 -34.79 -11.40
C TRP A 380 -6.55 -36.26 -11.06
N GLN A 381 -5.61 -36.92 -10.38
CA GLN A 381 -5.75 -38.32 -9.98
C GLN A 381 -6.78 -38.45 -8.86
N LEU A 382 -6.73 -37.55 -7.86
CA LEU A 382 -7.75 -37.47 -6.81
C LEU A 382 -9.14 -37.20 -7.41
N TRP A 383 -9.21 -36.44 -8.50
CA TRP A 383 -10.46 -36.13 -9.19
C TRP A 383 -11.01 -37.30 -10.01
N ARG A 384 -10.16 -38.00 -10.78
CA ARG A 384 -10.56 -39.10 -11.69
C ARG A 384 -10.73 -40.44 -11.00
N GLU A 385 -9.90 -40.74 -10.00
CA GLU A 385 -9.77 -42.07 -9.40
C GLU A 385 -9.91 -42.03 -7.87
N PRO A 386 -10.94 -41.36 -7.29
CA PRO A 386 -11.05 -41.24 -5.84
C PRO A 386 -11.16 -42.60 -5.13
N GLU A 387 -11.74 -43.62 -5.78
CA GLU A 387 -11.87 -44.97 -5.24
C GLU A 387 -10.51 -45.65 -5.03
N LYS A 388 -9.57 -45.42 -5.95
CA LYS A 388 -8.23 -46.04 -5.92
C LYS A 388 -7.44 -45.62 -4.70
N TYR A 389 -7.65 -44.39 -4.25
CA TYR A 389 -6.95 -43.80 -3.12
C TYR A 389 -7.79 -43.81 -1.83
N GLY A 390 -8.94 -44.52 -1.84
CA GLY A 390 -9.81 -44.66 -0.66
C GLY A 390 -10.37 -43.33 -0.16
N LEU A 391 -10.57 -42.36 -1.07
CA LEU A 391 -10.94 -41.00 -0.74
C LEU A 391 -12.44 -40.88 -0.47
N ASP A 392 -12.78 -40.02 0.48
CA ASP A 392 -14.17 -39.62 0.71
C ASP A 392 -14.72 -38.92 -0.55
N LYS A 393 -15.91 -39.35 -0.99
CA LYS A 393 -16.55 -38.82 -2.19
C LYS A 393 -17.50 -37.66 -1.88
N THR A 394 -17.66 -37.29 -0.61
CA THR A 394 -18.50 -36.16 -0.22
C THR A 394 -17.99 -34.85 -0.83
N ASP A 395 -18.90 -33.90 -0.99
CA ASP A 395 -18.57 -32.59 -1.53
C ASP A 395 -17.67 -31.76 -0.60
N ASP A 396 -17.56 -32.15 0.67
CA ASP A 396 -16.74 -31.48 1.69
C ASP A 396 -15.38 -32.15 1.89
N ALA A 397 -15.09 -33.24 1.16
CA ALA A 397 -13.84 -33.97 1.28
C ALA A 397 -12.64 -33.09 0.88
N LYS A 398 -11.63 -33.05 1.76
CA LYS A 398 -10.38 -32.30 1.58
C LYS A 398 -9.21 -33.24 1.73
N TYR A 399 -8.20 -33.00 0.93
CA TYR A 399 -7.01 -33.84 0.86
C TYR A 399 -5.80 -32.99 1.22
N GLU A 400 -5.04 -33.43 2.20
CA GLU A 400 -3.79 -32.77 2.56
C GLU A 400 -2.80 -32.94 1.40
N LEU A 401 -2.26 -31.83 0.92
CA LEU A 401 -1.26 -31.79 -0.14
C LEU A 401 0.13 -31.57 0.47
N LYS A 402 1.16 -32.10 -0.20
CA LYS A 402 2.56 -31.81 0.11
C LYS A 402 3.13 -30.67 -0.72
N SER A 403 2.43 -30.34 -1.81
CA SER A 403 2.78 -29.26 -2.71
C SER A 403 1.52 -28.68 -3.35
N VAL A 404 1.55 -27.39 -3.64
CA VAL A 404 0.48 -26.66 -4.33
C VAL A 404 1.07 -25.95 -5.54
N GLY A 405 0.23 -25.67 -6.51
CA GLY A 405 0.57 -24.81 -7.62
C GLY A 405 0.12 -23.36 -7.43
N GLY A 406 0.58 -22.51 -8.34
CA GLY A 406 0.42 -21.05 -8.26
C GLY A 406 -0.70 -20.48 -9.11
N ALA A 407 -1.34 -21.29 -9.95
CA ALA A 407 -2.33 -20.83 -10.93
C ALA A 407 -3.59 -20.27 -10.26
N VAL A 408 -4.09 -20.98 -9.23
CA VAL A 408 -5.08 -20.48 -8.29
C VAL A 408 -4.71 -21.00 -6.90
N LEU A 409 -4.36 -20.09 -6.01
CA LEU A 409 -3.87 -20.41 -4.67
C LEU A 409 -4.50 -19.48 -3.65
N PHE A 410 -5.35 -20.04 -2.79
CA PHE A 410 -5.94 -19.36 -1.65
C PHE A 410 -5.13 -19.65 -0.39
N ALA A 411 -4.98 -18.66 0.48
CA ALA A 411 -4.39 -18.85 1.80
C ALA A 411 -5.01 -17.89 2.81
N LYS A 412 -5.01 -18.26 4.08
CA LYS A 412 -5.12 -17.28 5.17
C LYS A 412 -3.86 -16.41 5.12
N SER A 413 -4.02 -15.09 5.04
CA SER A 413 -2.90 -14.16 4.94
C SER A 413 -1.97 -14.23 6.17
N GLU A 414 -2.48 -14.71 7.32
CA GLU A 414 -1.65 -14.96 8.51
C GLU A 414 -0.48 -15.91 8.21
N VAL A 415 -0.65 -16.88 7.32
CA VAL A 415 0.36 -17.87 6.94
C VAL A 415 1.61 -17.17 6.41
N PHE A 416 1.43 -16.14 5.58
CA PHE A 416 2.52 -15.32 5.08
C PHE A 416 3.08 -14.37 6.15
N ARG A 417 2.22 -13.79 6.99
CA ARG A 417 2.64 -12.85 8.05
C ARG A 417 3.49 -13.51 9.14
N VAL A 418 3.28 -14.80 9.42
CA VAL A 418 4.11 -15.56 10.37
C VAL A 418 5.41 -16.10 9.74
N GLY A 419 5.64 -15.87 8.45
CA GLY A 419 6.92 -16.12 7.79
C GLY A 419 6.92 -17.24 6.76
N ALA A 420 5.77 -17.81 6.39
CA ALA A 420 5.74 -18.66 5.19
C ALA A 420 6.00 -17.80 3.95
N ILE A 421 6.85 -18.29 3.06
CA ILE A 421 7.21 -17.61 1.81
C ILE A 421 7.20 -18.61 0.66
N PHE A 422 7.22 -18.12 -0.56
CA PHE A 422 7.62 -18.91 -1.71
C PHE A 422 9.16 -19.01 -1.68
N PRO A 423 9.79 -20.17 -1.44
CA PRO A 423 11.24 -20.22 -1.30
C PRO A 423 11.94 -19.95 -2.63
N PRO A 424 12.82 -18.92 -2.74
CA PRO A 424 13.57 -18.64 -3.96
C PRO A 424 14.75 -19.62 -4.20
N PHE A 425 14.78 -20.70 -3.43
CA PHE A 425 15.76 -21.77 -3.48
C PHE A 425 15.06 -23.09 -3.17
N TYR A 426 15.72 -24.21 -3.46
CA TYR A 426 15.22 -25.51 -3.04
C TYR A 426 15.36 -25.66 -1.52
N ALA A 427 14.25 -25.56 -0.79
CA ALA A 427 14.26 -25.57 0.67
C ALA A 427 14.47 -26.97 1.28
N ILE A 428 14.07 -28.02 0.59
CA ILE A 428 14.15 -29.40 1.09
C ILE A 428 15.54 -29.95 0.84
N GLY A 429 16.21 -30.35 1.91
CA GLY A 429 17.59 -30.83 1.87
C GLY A 429 18.63 -29.72 1.77
N SER A 430 18.31 -28.48 2.12
CA SER A 430 19.32 -27.41 2.26
C SER A 430 20.19 -27.64 3.50
N GLU A 431 21.50 -27.36 3.39
CA GLU A 431 22.49 -27.46 4.47
C GLU A 431 23.34 -26.17 4.53
N TRP A 432 24.13 -25.97 5.58
CA TRP A 432 24.98 -24.77 5.66
C TRP A 432 26.09 -24.77 4.62
N GLU A 433 26.63 -25.95 4.33
CA GLU A 433 27.69 -26.20 3.37
C GLU A 433 27.17 -26.22 1.93
N ARG A 434 25.88 -26.57 1.76
CA ARG A 434 25.19 -26.68 0.47
C ARG A 434 24.05 -25.67 0.42
N SER A 435 24.35 -24.49 -0.12
CA SER A 435 23.49 -23.28 -0.14
C SER A 435 22.04 -23.49 -0.58
N GLU A 436 21.74 -24.57 -1.32
CA GLU A 436 20.38 -24.96 -1.68
C GLU A 436 20.20 -26.48 -1.62
N GLY A 437 18.99 -26.93 -1.35
CA GLY A 437 18.61 -28.34 -1.38
C GLY A 437 18.31 -28.86 -2.78
N TRP A 438 17.48 -29.90 -2.83
CA TRP A 438 17.14 -30.62 -4.07
C TRP A 438 15.64 -30.59 -4.40
N ASP A 439 14.80 -30.07 -3.52
CA ASP A 439 13.35 -29.97 -3.75
C ASP A 439 12.71 -28.78 -3.01
N GLY A 440 11.46 -28.44 -3.35
CA GLY A 440 10.65 -27.43 -2.68
C GLY A 440 11.08 -25.99 -2.99
N ILE A 441 11.05 -25.62 -4.27
CA ILE A 441 11.21 -24.23 -4.73
C ILE A 441 9.84 -23.60 -5.03
N GLU A 442 9.73 -22.28 -4.87
CA GLU A 442 8.54 -21.50 -5.22
C GLU A 442 7.25 -22.04 -4.55
N THR A 443 6.22 -22.40 -5.32
CA THR A 443 4.92 -22.88 -4.80
C THR A 443 5.02 -24.28 -4.21
N GLU A 444 5.92 -25.12 -4.72
CA GLU A 444 6.14 -26.47 -4.17
C GLU A 444 6.83 -26.42 -2.81
N GLY A 445 7.66 -25.40 -2.59
CA GLY A 445 8.30 -25.15 -1.30
C GLY A 445 7.38 -24.52 -0.26
N LEU A 446 6.31 -23.84 -0.68
CA LEU A 446 5.40 -23.13 0.23
C LEU A 446 4.80 -24.08 1.28
N CYS A 447 4.29 -25.23 0.86
CA CYS A 447 3.68 -26.19 1.78
C CYS A 447 4.68 -26.79 2.77
N TYR A 448 5.93 -26.98 2.33
CA TYR A 448 6.99 -27.44 3.22
C TYR A 448 7.26 -26.41 4.33
N VAL A 449 7.45 -25.13 3.97
CA VAL A 449 7.66 -24.05 4.94
C VAL A 449 6.44 -23.86 5.84
N ALA A 450 5.23 -23.83 5.27
CA ALA A 450 3.99 -23.67 6.01
C ALA A 450 3.77 -24.80 7.03
N ASN A 451 4.10 -26.05 6.67
CA ASN A 451 3.96 -27.20 7.57
C ASN A 451 4.92 -27.13 8.76
N VAL A 452 6.15 -26.61 8.58
CA VAL A 452 7.06 -26.34 9.72
C VAL A 452 6.44 -25.33 10.69
N LEU A 453 5.63 -24.40 10.18
CA LEU A 453 4.88 -23.40 10.95
C LEU A 453 3.50 -23.92 11.43
N SER A 454 3.23 -25.23 11.31
CA SER A 454 1.97 -25.89 11.70
C SER A 454 0.74 -25.55 10.85
N TYR A 455 0.93 -25.03 9.63
CA TYR A 455 -0.14 -24.82 8.65
C TYR A 455 -0.13 -25.90 7.58
N LYS A 456 -1.31 -26.21 7.04
CA LYS A 456 -1.46 -27.30 6.06
C LYS A 456 -1.98 -26.81 4.71
N CYS A 457 -1.52 -27.48 3.66
CA CYS A 457 -2.01 -27.31 2.31
C CYS A 457 -3.08 -28.33 1.97
N TRP A 458 -4.08 -27.89 1.20
CA TRP A 458 -5.25 -28.70 0.90
C TRP A 458 -5.69 -28.57 -0.55
N GLY A 459 -6.28 -29.64 -1.05
CA GLY A 459 -7.05 -29.66 -2.27
C GLY A 459 -8.38 -30.37 -2.06
N SER A 460 -9.29 -30.23 -3.00
CA SER A 460 -10.54 -30.98 -3.00
C SER A 460 -10.93 -31.36 -4.42
N ARG A 461 -11.72 -32.43 -4.52
CA ARG A 461 -12.32 -32.88 -5.78
C ARG A 461 -13.44 -31.94 -6.25
N THR A 462 -14.10 -31.26 -5.32
CA THR A 462 -15.33 -30.48 -5.55
C THR A 462 -15.10 -28.98 -5.46
N TRP A 463 -13.90 -28.56 -5.06
CA TRP A 463 -13.36 -27.25 -5.39
C TRP A 463 -13.06 -27.30 -6.89
N TRP A 464 -14.08 -26.88 -7.64
CA TRP A 464 -14.26 -26.95 -9.09
C TRP A 464 -13.00 -26.67 -9.94
N HIS A 465 -13.06 -27.01 -11.23
CA HIS A 465 -11.98 -26.80 -12.19
C HIS A 465 -11.96 -25.35 -12.69
N THR A 466 -10.80 -24.69 -12.67
CA THR A 466 -10.55 -23.46 -13.45
C THR A 466 -9.99 -23.84 -14.82
N THR A 467 -10.17 -22.99 -15.83
CA THR A 467 -9.64 -23.28 -17.17
C THR A 467 -8.88 -22.14 -17.82
N LEU A 468 -7.93 -22.53 -18.66
CA LEU A 468 -7.24 -21.70 -19.63
C LEU A 468 -7.76 -21.96 -21.04
N LEU A 469 -7.73 -20.92 -21.88
CA LEU A 469 -8.03 -21.03 -23.31
C LEU A 469 -6.73 -20.95 -24.13
N GLY A 470 -6.54 -21.85 -25.09
CA GLY A 470 -5.71 -21.55 -26.26
C GLY A 470 -4.19 -21.75 -26.17
N ARG A 471 -3.64 -22.42 -25.15
CA ARG A 471 -2.25 -22.91 -25.24
C ARG A 471 -2.20 -24.24 -25.99
N THR A 472 -1.34 -24.34 -27.00
CA THR A 472 -1.08 -25.60 -27.70
C THR A 472 -0.42 -26.59 -26.75
N LEU A 473 -0.52 -27.90 -27.01
CA LEU A 473 0.20 -28.91 -26.19
C LEU A 473 1.72 -28.63 -26.14
N ASP A 474 2.27 -28.02 -27.19
CA ASP A 474 3.67 -27.61 -27.27
C ASP A 474 4.01 -26.46 -26.30
N ASP A 475 3.05 -25.59 -25.97
CA ASP A 475 3.20 -24.54 -24.95
C ASP A 475 3.13 -25.09 -23.51
N LEU A 476 2.67 -26.33 -23.33
CA LEU A 476 2.47 -27.01 -22.04
C LEU A 476 3.63 -27.93 -21.66
N GLU A 477 4.39 -28.42 -22.64
CA GLU A 477 5.65 -29.13 -22.39
C GLU A 477 6.81 -28.15 -22.12
N ALA A 478 6.56 -26.84 -22.24
CA ALA A 478 7.52 -25.75 -22.05
C ALA A 478 7.43 -25.04 -20.68
N ASP A 479 6.46 -25.40 -19.82
CA ASP A 479 6.32 -24.91 -18.43
C ASP A 479 6.74 -25.99 -17.42
#